data_AF-A0A151MMM0-F1
#
_entry.id   AF-A0A151MMM0-F1
#
_cell.length_a   1.000
_cell.length_b   1.000
_cell.length_c   1.000
_cell.angle_alpha   90.00
_cell.angle_beta   90.00
_cell.angle_gamma   90.00
#
_symmetry.space_group_name_H-M   'P 1'
#
loop_
_entity.id
_entity.type
_entity.pdbx_description
1 polymer ?
#
loop_
_entity_poly.entity_id
_entity_poly.type
_entity_poly.pdbx_seq_one_letter_code
_entity_poly.pdbx_strand_id
1 'polypeptide(L)'
;MGSCKSSLNGLDKLREASQPLCFHPTTKGSQIQLDAAHRTASRADTFCDGIVFSNRPVQLGEKVVLRVLRTQPRWDGGLRVGFTSLDPSQMIPNHLPRFACPSLVLQGRTWASLLPNACEEQGTIVRFWLDHRGRVFFEINNEHRRLLFKGVPVQGPLWAVIDVYGQTKAVQLLDQYGDLQELPRELPCSFLPDEPAHGDRCHLPRSSMEKCTICYAHMANTLLYPCGHTDCCHCCVQRMLATDNRCPICRRDIKDVVRFSLWGTDLQAPIL
;
A
#
# COMPACT_ATOMS: atom_id res chain seq x y z
N MET A 1 -49.07 -18.74 10.97
CA MET A 1 -48.08 -19.08 9.91
C MET A 1 -47.25 -17.83 9.63
N GLY A 2 -46.14 -17.64 10.34
CA GLY A 2 -45.22 -16.52 10.13
C GLY A 2 -43.83 -17.08 9.83
N SER A 3 -43.44 -17.10 8.56
CA SER A 3 -42.17 -17.69 8.12
C SER A 3 -41.05 -16.65 8.15
N CYS A 4 -39.96 -17.04 8.80
CA CYS A 4 -38.71 -16.31 8.98
C CYS A 4 -38.07 -15.93 7.63
N LYS A 5 -37.98 -14.63 7.33
CA LYS A 5 -37.24 -14.10 6.17
C LYS A 5 -35.84 -13.54 6.52
N SER A 6 -35.41 -13.61 7.78
CA SER A 6 -34.15 -13.00 8.23
C SER A 6 -32.91 -13.89 8.09
N SER A 7 -33.06 -15.21 7.90
CA SER A 7 -31.93 -16.16 7.96
C SER A 7 -31.16 -16.36 6.65
N LEU A 8 -31.69 -15.94 5.49
CA LEU A 8 -31.03 -16.15 4.19
C LEU A 8 -29.87 -15.15 3.95
N ASN A 9 -29.99 -13.91 4.43
CA ASN A 9 -28.97 -12.87 4.25
C ASN A 9 -27.65 -13.14 5.00
N GLY A 10 -27.65 -14.02 6.01
CA GLY A 10 -26.45 -14.35 6.80
C GLY A 10 -25.56 -15.39 6.13
N LEU A 11 -26.16 -16.39 5.49
CA LEU A 11 -25.41 -17.44 4.77
C LEU A 11 -24.77 -16.93 3.49
N ASP A 12 -25.45 -16.05 2.74
CA ASP A 12 -24.90 -15.49 1.51
C ASP A 12 -23.69 -14.58 1.79
N LYS A 13 -23.72 -13.78 2.86
CA LYS A 13 -22.56 -12.97 3.31
C LYS A 13 -21.34 -13.82 3.71
N LEU A 14 -21.56 -14.97 4.35
CA LEU A 14 -20.50 -15.90 4.71
C LEU A 14 -19.93 -16.64 3.48
N ARG A 15 -20.79 -16.97 2.50
CA ARG A 15 -20.36 -17.59 1.24
C ARG A 15 -19.55 -16.63 0.38
N GLU A 16 -19.95 -15.36 0.31
CA GLU A 16 -19.24 -14.32 -0.43
C GLU A 16 -17.83 -14.07 0.16
N ALA A 17 -17.71 -14.03 1.49
CA ALA A 17 -16.44 -13.96 2.21
C ALA A 17 -15.50 -15.17 1.99
N SER A 18 -16.04 -16.34 1.61
CA SER A 18 -15.29 -17.58 1.39
C SER A 18 -14.81 -17.77 -0.05
N GLN A 19 -15.23 -16.91 -0.98
CA GLN A 19 -14.76 -16.98 -2.37
C GLN A 19 -13.32 -16.48 -2.49
N PRO A 20 -12.48 -17.16 -3.29
CA PRO A 20 -11.14 -16.68 -3.59
C PRO A 20 -11.21 -15.29 -4.23
N LEU A 21 -10.26 -14.43 -3.86
CA LEU A 21 -10.22 -13.07 -4.37
C LEU A 21 -9.74 -13.07 -5.82
N CYS A 22 -10.57 -12.60 -6.73
CA CYS A 22 -10.23 -12.41 -8.14
C CYS A 22 -10.63 -11.00 -8.60
N PHE A 23 -10.25 -10.62 -9.81
CA PHE A 23 -10.69 -9.38 -10.43
C PHE A 23 -12.16 -9.49 -10.84
N HIS A 24 -12.90 -8.41 -10.65
CA HIS A 24 -14.29 -8.32 -11.06
C HIS A 24 -14.40 -8.50 -12.59
N PRO A 25 -15.28 -9.39 -13.09
CA PRO A 25 -15.22 -9.87 -14.47
C PRO A 25 -15.63 -8.82 -15.51
N THR A 26 -16.57 -7.94 -15.17
CA THR A 26 -17.21 -7.02 -16.13
C THR A 26 -16.73 -5.58 -15.96
N THR A 27 -16.78 -5.05 -14.74
CA THR A 27 -16.33 -3.71 -14.39
C THR A 27 -14.80 -3.61 -14.30
N LYS A 28 -14.20 -3.14 -15.39
CA LYS A 28 -12.76 -2.92 -15.55
C LYS A 28 -12.50 -1.86 -16.61
N GLY A 29 -11.32 -1.25 -16.58
CA GLY A 29 -10.88 -0.26 -17.56
C GLY A 29 -10.84 -0.83 -18.97
N SER A 30 -11.06 0.04 -19.96
CA SER A 30 -11.21 -0.34 -21.38
C SER A 30 -9.95 -1.00 -21.97
N GLN A 31 -8.79 -0.77 -21.37
CA GLN A 31 -7.51 -1.34 -21.80
C GLN A 31 -7.12 -2.61 -21.04
N ILE A 32 -7.96 -3.10 -20.13
CA ILE A 32 -7.69 -4.31 -19.36
C ILE A 32 -8.22 -5.56 -20.06
N GLN A 33 -7.31 -6.52 -20.21
CA GLN A 33 -7.59 -7.92 -20.55
C GLN A 33 -7.40 -8.76 -19.30
N LEU A 34 -8.42 -9.55 -18.94
CA LEU A 34 -8.34 -10.52 -17.85
C LEU A 34 -8.04 -11.91 -18.42
N ASP A 35 -7.35 -12.75 -17.64
CA ASP A 35 -7.26 -14.19 -17.94
C ASP A 35 -8.58 -14.91 -17.65
N ALA A 36 -8.69 -16.17 -18.08
CA ALA A 36 -9.91 -16.97 -17.92
C ALA A 36 -10.30 -17.20 -16.45
N ALA A 37 -9.32 -17.16 -15.54
CA ALA A 37 -9.55 -17.29 -14.10
C ALA A 37 -9.85 -15.95 -13.41
N HIS A 38 -9.81 -14.83 -14.14
CA HIS A 38 -9.86 -13.47 -13.63
C HIS A 38 -8.86 -13.19 -12.50
N ARG A 39 -7.72 -13.89 -12.47
CA ARG A 39 -6.65 -13.66 -11.48
C ARG A 39 -5.55 -12.79 -12.04
N THR A 40 -5.47 -12.63 -13.36
CA THR A 40 -4.46 -11.80 -14.01
C THR A 40 -5.14 -10.65 -14.74
N ALA A 41 -4.68 -9.43 -14.50
CA ALA A 41 -5.07 -8.24 -15.24
C ALA A 41 -3.87 -7.71 -16.02
N SER A 42 -4.02 -7.66 -17.34
CA SER A 42 -3.01 -7.12 -18.26
C SER A 42 -3.57 -5.93 -19.01
N ARG A 43 -2.83 -4.83 -19.01
CA ARG A 43 -3.13 -3.68 -19.82
C ARG A 43 -2.59 -3.87 -21.24
N ALA A 44 -3.33 -3.42 -22.23
CA ALA A 44 -2.88 -3.31 -23.62
C ALA A 44 -1.70 -2.31 -23.75
N ASP A 45 -1.23 -2.03 -24.95
CA ASP A 45 -0.06 -1.15 -25.18
C ASP A 45 -0.40 0.36 -25.09
N THR A 46 -0.96 0.77 -23.94
CA THR A 46 -1.26 2.17 -23.59
C THR A 46 -0.45 2.60 -22.37
N PHE A 47 -0.86 3.62 -21.59
CA PHE A 47 -0.36 3.89 -20.22
C PHE A 47 -1.47 4.02 -19.15
N CYS A 48 -2.75 3.99 -19.53
CA CYS A 48 -3.90 4.31 -18.70
C CYS A 48 -5.13 3.45 -19.02
N ASP A 49 -6.29 3.77 -18.45
CA ASP A 49 -7.53 2.95 -18.55
C ASP A 49 -7.33 1.54 -17.97
N GLY A 50 -6.53 1.46 -16.90
CA GLY A 50 -6.07 0.23 -16.27
C GLY A 50 -6.77 -0.15 -14.96
N ILE A 51 -7.92 0.46 -14.66
CA ILE A 51 -8.59 0.31 -13.38
C ILE A 51 -9.26 -1.08 -13.30
N VAL A 52 -9.03 -1.80 -12.21
CA VAL A 52 -9.71 -3.06 -11.89
C VAL A 52 -10.15 -3.05 -10.42
N PHE A 53 -11.14 -3.90 -10.13
CA PHE A 53 -11.70 -4.04 -8.78
C PHE A 53 -11.67 -5.50 -8.34
N SER A 54 -11.73 -5.76 -7.03
CA SER A 54 -12.00 -7.11 -6.53
C SER A 54 -13.42 -7.56 -6.90
N ASN A 55 -13.63 -8.85 -7.08
CA ASN A 55 -14.94 -9.44 -7.37
C ASN A 55 -15.92 -9.34 -6.19
N ARG A 56 -15.40 -9.21 -4.96
CA ARG A 56 -16.17 -9.13 -3.72
C ARG A 56 -15.61 -8.07 -2.77
N PRO A 57 -16.36 -7.68 -1.73
CA PRO A 57 -15.82 -6.90 -0.62
C PRO A 57 -14.62 -7.61 0.03
N VAL A 58 -13.61 -6.82 0.37
CA VAL A 58 -12.42 -7.25 1.11
C VAL A 58 -12.65 -7.00 2.59
N GLN A 59 -12.37 -8.00 3.43
CA GLN A 59 -12.53 -7.85 4.87
C GLN A 59 -11.44 -6.96 5.47
N LEU A 60 -11.74 -6.30 6.59
CA LEU A 60 -10.74 -5.56 7.34
C LEU A 60 -9.64 -6.52 7.81
N GLY A 61 -8.38 -6.17 7.53
CA GLY A 61 -7.21 -7.00 7.80
C GLY A 61 -6.91 -8.07 6.74
N GLU A 62 -7.82 -8.33 5.79
CA GLU A 62 -7.56 -9.23 4.68
C GLU A 62 -6.50 -8.62 3.74
N LYS A 63 -5.41 -9.36 3.50
CA LYS A 63 -4.32 -8.91 2.62
C LYS A 63 -4.66 -9.19 1.16
N VAL A 64 -4.81 -8.13 0.38
CA VAL A 64 -4.86 -8.23 -1.09
C VAL A 64 -3.41 -8.40 -1.57
N VAL A 65 -3.10 -9.54 -2.17
CA VAL A 65 -1.74 -9.89 -2.60
C VAL A 65 -1.64 -9.82 -4.12
N LEU A 66 -0.80 -8.94 -4.62
CA LEU A 66 -0.53 -8.74 -6.04
C LEU A 66 0.90 -9.17 -6.37
N ARG A 67 1.10 -9.88 -7.47
CA ARG A 67 2.40 -10.08 -8.12
C ARG A 67 2.48 -9.23 -9.38
N VAL A 68 3.53 -8.44 -9.53
CA VAL A 68 3.81 -7.70 -10.76
C VAL A 68 4.39 -8.68 -11.78
N LEU A 69 3.66 -8.94 -12.86
CA LEU A 69 4.05 -9.91 -13.88
C LEU A 69 4.88 -9.29 -15.00
N ARG A 70 4.60 -8.02 -15.34
CA ARG A 70 5.26 -7.35 -16.46
C ARG A 70 5.26 -5.85 -16.26
N THR A 71 6.37 -5.23 -16.63
CA THR A 71 6.53 -3.77 -16.66
C THR A 71 6.93 -3.26 -18.04
N GLN A 72 6.79 -1.96 -18.25
CA GLN A 72 7.10 -1.24 -19.48
C GLN A 72 7.79 0.09 -19.14
N PRO A 73 9.12 0.15 -19.18
CA PRO A 73 9.88 1.34 -18.76
C PRO A 73 9.72 2.56 -19.68
N ARG A 74 9.02 2.42 -20.81
CA ARG A 74 8.73 3.53 -21.75
C ARG A 74 7.70 4.54 -21.23
N TRP A 75 7.05 4.25 -20.11
CA TRP A 75 5.99 5.05 -19.52
C TRP A 75 6.44 5.55 -18.15
N ASP A 76 5.96 6.72 -17.74
CA ASP A 76 6.20 7.24 -16.39
C ASP A 76 5.05 6.88 -15.44
N GLY A 77 5.40 6.72 -14.16
CA GLY A 77 4.49 6.40 -13.07
C GLY A 77 4.33 4.90 -12.83
N GLY A 78 3.51 4.55 -11.83
CA GLY A 78 3.44 3.17 -11.35
C GLY A 78 2.09 2.76 -10.79
N LEU A 79 2.08 1.54 -10.25
CA LEU A 79 0.90 0.88 -9.69
C LEU A 79 0.24 1.73 -8.59
N ARG A 80 -1.07 1.95 -8.69
CA ARG A 80 -1.86 2.55 -7.59
C ARG A 80 -2.81 1.52 -7.00
N VAL A 81 -2.99 1.58 -5.70
CA VAL A 81 -3.88 0.67 -4.96
C VAL A 81 -4.72 1.43 -3.95
N GLY A 82 -5.84 0.83 -3.56
CA GLY A 82 -6.71 1.39 -2.57
C GLY A 82 -8.01 0.62 -2.39
N PHE A 83 -9.02 1.33 -1.90
CA PHE A 83 -10.34 0.78 -1.64
C PHE A 83 -11.43 1.71 -2.16
N THR A 84 -12.58 1.14 -2.54
CA THR A 84 -13.77 1.88 -2.93
C THR A 84 -15.00 1.36 -2.19
N SER A 85 -15.90 2.28 -1.87
CA SER A 85 -17.24 1.98 -1.32
C SER A 85 -18.28 1.72 -2.42
N LEU A 86 -17.90 1.89 -3.68
CA LEU A 86 -18.74 1.61 -4.84
C LEU A 86 -18.71 0.11 -5.13
N ASP A 87 -19.89 -0.52 -5.21
CA ASP A 87 -20.02 -1.90 -5.65
C ASP A 87 -19.73 -2.00 -7.17
N PRO A 88 -18.67 -2.71 -7.60
CA PRO A 88 -18.33 -2.86 -9.01
C PRO A 88 -19.46 -3.50 -9.83
N SER A 89 -20.32 -4.35 -9.24
CA SER A 89 -21.46 -4.94 -9.95
C SER A 89 -22.55 -3.91 -10.31
N GLN A 90 -22.56 -2.75 -9.64
CA GLN A 90 -23.50 -1.65 -9.88
C GLN A 90 -22.88 -0.51 -10.72
N MET A 91 -21.60 -0.60 -11.06
CA MET A 91 -20.94 0.38 -11.93
C MET A 91 -21.20 0.07 -13.39
N ILE A 92 -21.24 1.11 -14.22
CA ILE A 92 -21.29 0.99 -15.68
C ILE A 92 -19.85 0.95 -16.21
N PRO A 93 -19.36 -0.18 -16.80
CA PRO A 93 -17.95 -0.32 -17.17
C PRO A 93 -17.44 0.78 -18.12
N ASN A 94 -18.27 1.23 -19.06
CA ASN A 94 -17.91 2.26 -20.04
C ASN A 94 -17.78 3.68 -19.45
N HIS A 95 -18.16 3.87 -18.18
CA HIS A 95 -18.09 5.18 -17.51
C HIS A 95 -16.90 5.28 -16.53
N LEU A 96 -16.02 4.27 -16.48
CA LEU A 96 -14.82 4.36 -15.69
C LEU A 96 -13.87 5.42 -16.26
N PRO A 97 -13.29 6.29 -15.42
CA PRO A 97 -12.34 7.29 -15.87
C PRO A 97 -10.99 6.63 -16.22
N ARG A 98 -10.15 7.38 -16.95
CA ARG A 98 -8.80 6.93 -17.34
C ARG A 98 -7.87 6.57 -16.18
N PHE A 99 -8.09 7.16 -15.00
CA PHE A 99 -7.20 7.05 -13.84
C PHE A 99 -8.01 6.95 -12.55
N ALA A 100 -7.55 6.12 -11.61
CA ALA A 100 -8.12 6.11 -10.26
C ALA A 100 -7.79 7.42 -9.52
N CYS A 101 -6.54 7.87 -9.61
CA CYS A 101 -6.09 9.15 -9.06
C CYS A 101 -5.81 10.16 -10.19
N PRO A 102 -6.38 11.37 -10.16
CA PRO A 102 -7.30 11.88 -9.15
C PRO A 102 -8.77 11.51 -9.38
N SER A 103 -9.14 11.01 -10.57
CA SER A 103 -10.54 11.02 -11.05
C SER A 103 -11.54 10.27 -10.17
N LEU A 104 -11.28 9.02 -9.78
CA LEU A 104 -12.17 8.27 -8.87
C LEU A 104 -12.09 8.80 -7.43
N VAL A 105 -10.91 9.27 -7.01
CA VAL A 105 -10.73 9.81 -5.66
C VAL A 105 -11.52 11.10 -5.45
N LEU A 106 -11.56 11.99 -6.45
CA LEU A 106 -12.33 13.24 -6.42
C LEU A 106 -13.85 13.03 -6.34
N GLN A 107 -14.36 11.84 -6.68
CA GLN A 107 -15.77 11.49 -6.48
C GLN A 107 -16.12 11.21 -5.01
N GLY A 108 -15.13 11.16 -4.11
CA GLY A 108 -15.33 11.04 -2.65
C GLY A 108 -15.75 9.64 -2.17
N ARG A 109 -15.76 8.64 -3.05
CA ARG A 109 -16.16 7.25 -2.73
C ARG A 109 -15.06 6.21 -2.89
N THR A 110 -13.90 6.65 -3.37
CA THR A 110 -12.72 5.83 -3.64
C THR A 110 -11.50 6.49 -2.99
N TRP A 111 -10.64 5.69 -2.36
CA TRP A 111 -9.41 6.14 -1.72
C TRP A 111 -8.27 5.28 -2.25
N ALA A 112 -7.39 5.89 -3.04
CA ALA A 112 -6.26 5.21 -3.67
C ALA A 112 -5.03 6.11 -3.69
N SER A 113 -3.85 5.49 -3.73
CA SER A 113 -2.57 6.18 -3.82
C SER A 113 -1.60 5.40 -4.69
N LEU A 114 -0.67 6.15 -5.30
CA LEU A 114 0.50 5.58 -5.95
C LEU A 114 1.35 4.82 -4.93
N LEU A 115 1.80 3.63 -5.30
CA LEU A 115 2.81 2.90 -4.55
C LEU A 115 4.22 3.40 -4.89
N PRO A 116 5.21 3.25 -3.98
CA PRO A 116 6.59 3.62 -4.27
C PRO A 116 7.14 2.90 -5.51
N ASN A 117 8.11 3.53 -6.18
CA ASN A 117 8.72 3.00 -7.41
C ASN A 117 9.38 1.62 -7.23
N ALA A 118 9.70 1.21 -5.98
CA ALA A 118 10.14 -0.15 -5.67
C ALA A 118 9.13 -1.25 -6.09
N CYS A 119 7.89 -0.89 -6.45
CA CYS A 119 6.89 -1.79 -7.01
C CYS A 119 7.01 -2.03 -8.54
N GLU A 120 8.01 -1.47 -9.21
CA GLU A 120 8.12 -1.45 -10.68
C GLU A 120 8.96 -2.61 -11.25
N GLU A 121 9.47 -3.49 -10.40
CA GLU A 121 10.23 -4.67 -10.81
C GLU A 121 9.32 -5.89 -11.05
N GLN A 122 9.56 -6.60 -12.15
CA GLN A 122 8.88 -7.86 -12.42
C GLN A 122 9.18 -8.89 -11.32
N GLY A 123 8.15 -9.61 -10.87
CA GLY A 123 8.23 -10.56 -9.77
C GLY A 123 7.90 -9.94 -8.41
N THR A 124 7.86 -8.60 -8.30
CA THR A 124 7.54 -7.91 -7.05
C THR A 124 6.17 -8.34 -6.50
N ILE A 125 6.14 -8.70 -5.21
CA ILE A 125 4.92 -9.05 -4.48
C ILE A 125 4.52 -7.86 -3.61
N VAL A 126 3.38 -7.25 -3.92
CA VAL A 126 2.76 -6.20 -3.13
C VAL A 126 1.63 -6.79 -2.31
N ARG A 127 1.60 -6.54 -1.00
CA ARG A 127 0.43 -6.82 -0.16
C ARG A 127 -0.11 -5.51 0.34
N PHE A 128 -1.42 -5.31 0.27
CA PHE A 128 -2.06 -4.17 0.91
C PHE A 128 -3.35 -4.58 1.61
N TRP A 129 -3.69 -3.89 2.69
CA TRP A 129 -4.88 -4.18 3.48
C TRP A 129 -5.35 -2.93 4.22
N LEU A 130 -6.61 -2.96 4.63
CA LEU A 130 -7.26 -1.91 5.40
C LEU A 130 -7.49 -2.39 6.83
N ASP A 131 -7.16 -1.57 7.83
CA ASP A 131 -7.47 -1.89 9.22
C ASP A 131 -8.79 -1.27 9.71
N HIS A 132 -9.21 -1.67 10.93
CA HIS A 132 -10.42 -1.16 11.58
C HIS A 132 -10.41 0.34 11.91
N ARG A 133 -9.27 1.03 11.74
CA ARG A 133 -9.14 2.48 11.96
C ARG A 133 -9.17 3.27 10.65
N GLY A 134 -9.49 2.62 9.53
CA GLY A 134 -9.51 3.30 8.23
C GLY A 134 -8.11 3.60 7.68
N ARG A 135 -7.08 2.84 8.09
CA ARG A 135 -5.69 3.00 7.65
C ARG A 135 -5.34 1.91 6.65
N VAL A 136 -4.81 2.32 5.51
CA VAL A 136 -4.33 1.40 4.47
C VAL A 136 -2.83 1.20 4.66
N PHE A 137 -2.43 -0.05 4.78
CA PHE A 137 -1.03 -0.46 4.85
C PHE A 137 -0.64 -1.23 3.60
N PHE A 138 0.67 -1.26 3.32
CA PHE A 138 1.24 -2.13 2.29
C PHE A 138 2.59 -2.72 2.72
N GLU A 139 2.96 -3.83 2.10
CA GLU A 139 4.26 -4.51 2.20
C GLU A 139 4.74 -4.82 0.78
N ILE A 140 6.04 -4.73 0.52
CA ILE A 140 6.66 -5.15 -0.75
C ILE A 140 7.60 -6.31 -0.42
N ASN A 141 7.57 -7.42 -1.15
CA ASN A 141 8.54 -8.53 -1.03
C ASN A 141 8.78 -9.05 0.41
N ASN A 142 7.76 -9.03 1.27
CA ASN A 142 7.83 -9.37 2.71
C ASN A 142 8.66 -8.41 3.58
N GLU A 143 8.95 -7.20 3.08
CA GLU A 143 9.52 -6.10 3.87
C GLU A 143 8.53 -5.60 4.93
N HIS A 144 8.99 -4.66 5.76
CA HIS A 144 8.18 -4.05 6.80
C HIS A 144 6.91 -3.40 6.24
N ARG A 145 5.81 -3.58 6.99
CA ARG A 145 4.55 -2.89 6.70
C ARG A 145 4.74 -1.38 6.74
N ARG A 146 4.31 -0.70 5.69
CA ARG A 146 4.32 0.76 5.58
C ARG A 146 2.88 1.26 5.52
N LEU A 147 2.63 2.40 6.16
CA LEU A 147 1.35 3.08 6.02
C LEU A 147 1.30 3.76 4.65
N LEU A 148 0.25 3.50 3.87
CA LEU A 148 0.03 4.14 2.58
C LEU A 148 -0.76 5.45 2.75
N PHE A 149 -1.94 5.38 3.37
CA PHE A 149 -2.78 6.54 3.71
C PHE A 149 -3.81 6.18 4.80
N LYS A 150 -4.57 7.18 5.28
CA LYS A 150 -5.63 7.03 6.29
C LYS A 150 -6.91 7.72 5.82
N GLY A 151 -8.00 7.51 6.55
CA GLY A 151 -9.27 8.22 6.35
C GLY A 151 -10.27 7.44 5.48
N VAL A 152 -10.06 6.13 5.30
CA VAL A 152 -11.04 5.28 4.63
C VAL A 152 -12.18 4.97 5.60
N PRO A 153 -13.46 5.28 5.28
CA PRO A 153 -14.61 4.92 6.09
C PRO A 153 -14.80 3.41 6.13
N VAL A 154 -14.91 2.83 7.32
CA VAL A 154 -15.00 1.36 7.54
C VAL A 154 -16.39 0.90 7.95
N GLN A 155 -17.41 1.75 7.84
CA GLN A 155 -18.78 1.45 8.26
C GLN A 155 -19.55 0.56 7.26
N GLY A 156 -18.98 0.28 6.09
CA GLY A 156 -19.64 -0.47 5.02
C GLY A 156 -18.68 -1.38 4.24
N PRO A 157 -19.21 -2.14 3.26
CA PRO A 157 -18.40 -2.98 2.40
C PRO A 157 -17.45 -2.15 1.55
N LEU A 158 -16.24 -2.66 1.36
CA LEU A 158 -15.20 -2.02 0.57
C LEU A 158 -14.59 -3.03 -0.40
N TRP A 159 -14.44 -2.63 -1.65
CA TRP A 159 -13.75 -3.43 -2.67
C TRP A 159 -12.34 -2.90 -2.86
N ALA A 160 -11.39 -3.78 -3.13
CA ALA A 160 -10.07 -3.35 -3.55
C ALA A 160 -10.17 -2.68 -4.92
N VAL A 161 -9.45 -1.58 -5.11
CA VAL A 161 -9.24 -0.94 -6.40
C VAL A 161 -7.75 -0.93 -6.72
N ILE A 162 -7.41 -1.32 -7.94
CA ILE A 162 -6.06 -1.33 -8.47
C ILE A 162 -6.07 -0.58 -9.79
N ASP A 163 -5.15 0.37 -9.97
CA ASP A 163 -4.94 1.06 -11.24
C ASP A 163 -3.63 0.55 -11.84
N VAL A 164 -3.74 -0.34 -12.83
CA VAL A 164 -2.60 -0.88 -13.59
C VAL A 164 -2.11 0.24 -14.51
N TYR A 165 -1.26 1.12 -14.00
CA TYR A 165 -0.91 2.39 -14.62
C TYR A 165 0.61 2.51 -14.89
N GLY A 166 0.96 3.33 -15.89
CA GLY A 166 2.34 3.73 -16.15
C GLY A 166 3.22 2.56 -16.53
N GLN A 167 4.30 2.35 -15.76
CA GLN A 167 5.23 1.26 -15.99
C GLN A 167 4.62 -0.11 -15.73
N THR A 168 3.65 -0.23 -14.83
CA THR A 168 3.03 -1.54 -14.55
C THR A 168 2.10 -1.92 -15.71
N LYS A 169 2.37 -3.06 -16.34
CA LYS A 169 1.58 -3.58 -17.47
C LYS A 169 0.73 -4.79 -17.12
N ALA A 170 1.17 -5.64 -16.21
CA ALA A 170 0.37 -6.79 -15.78
C ALA A 170 0.58 -7.11 -14.31
N VAL A 171 -0.52 -7.46 -13.63
CA VAL A 171 -0.54 -7.89 -12.24
C VAL A 171 -1.40 -9.13 -12.08
N GLN A 172 -1.07 -9.94 -11.06
CA GLN A 172 -1.81 -11.16 -10.70
C GLN A 172 -2.23 -11.11 -9.24
N LEU A 173 -3.49 -11.40 -8.94
CA LEU A 173 -3.94 -11.69 -7.59
C LEU A 173 -3.48 -13.09 -7.18
N LEU A 174 -2.77 -13.18 -6.06
CA LEU A 174 -2.33 -14.45 -5.48
C LEU A 174 -3.31 -14.89 -4.40
N ASP A 175 -3.63 -16.19 -4.38
CA ASP A 175 -4.43 -16.75 -3.31
C ASP A 175 -3.60 -16.86 -2.02
N GLN A 176 -4.17 -16.45 -0.88
CA GLN A 176 -3.51 -16.47 0.42
C GLN A 176 -3.14 -17.90 0.87
N TYR A 177 -3.80 -18.92 0.31
CA TYR A 177 -3.64 -20.32 0.71
C TYR A 177 -2.97 -21.24 -0.33
N GLY A 178 -2.92 -20.84 -1.61
CA GLY A 178 -2.43 -21.71 -2.69
C GLY A 178 -1.07 -21.33 -3.29
N ASP A 179 -0.82 -20.03 -3.51
CA ASP A 179 0.29 -19.58 -4.37
C ASP A 179 1.58 -19.16 -3.61
N LEU A 180 1.53 -19.09 -2.27
CA LEU A 180 2.71 -18.79 -1.43
C LEU A 180 3.47 -20.05 -0.96
N GLN A 181 3.08 -21.24 -1.45
CA GLN A 181 3.72 -22.50 -1.07
C GLN A 181 4.97 -22.86 -1.89
N GLU A 182 5.35 -22.03 -2.88
CA GLU A 182 6.61 -22.18 -3.64
C GLU A 182 7.81 -21.40 -3.08
N LEU A 183 7.68 -20.75 -1.91
CA LEU A 183 8.84 -20.24 -1.19
C LEU A 183 9.31 -21.30 -0.19
N PRO A 184 10.60 -21.73 -0.19
CA PRO A 184 11.06 -22.80 0.69
C PRO A 184 10.77 -22.46 2.14
N ARG A 185 9.90 -23.25 2.77
CA ARG A 185 9.72 -23.22 4.22
C ARG A 185 11.02 -23.76 4.82
N GLU A 186 11.67 -22.94 5.62
CA GLU A 186 12.79 -23.24 6.51
C GLU A 186 12.89 -24.74 6.86
N LEU A 187 14.02 -25.37 6.53
CA LEU A 187 14.34 -26.73 6.95
C LEU A 187 14.59 -26.76 8.47
N PRO A 188 14.20 -27.83 9.19
CA PRO A 188 14.39 -27.91 10.64
C PRO A 188 15.87 -28.01 11.04
N CYS A 189 16.23 -27.31 12.12
CA CYS A 189 17.50 -27.47 12.82
C CYS A 189 17.69 -28.92 13.31
N SER A 190 18.52 -29.67 12.62
CA SER A 190 19.27 -30.81 13.16
C SER A 190 20.30 -31.21 12.13
N PHE A 191 21.60 -31.12 12.45
CA PHE A 191 22.76 -31.88 11.92
C PHE A 191 24.08 -31.05 11.95
N LEU A 192 24.69 -30.97 13.16
CA LEU A 192 26.14 -31.06 13.52
C LEU A 192 27.18 -30.07 12.94
N PRO A 193 28.44 -29.99 13.46
CA PRO A 193 28.98 -30.00 14.84
C PRO A 193 29.94 -28.79 15.15
N ASP A 194 30.59 -28.80 16.32
CA ASP A 194 31.41 -27.73 16.97
C ASP A 194 32.68 -27.17 16.26
N GLU A 195 33.06 -25.94 16.69
CA GLU A 195 34.35 -25.18 16.68
C GLU A 195 34.79 -24.35 15.42
N PRO A 196 35.67 -23.30 15.54
CA PRO A 196 35.82 -22.26 16.57
C PRO A 196 36.01 -20.81 15.97
N ALA A 197 36.36 -19.86 16.86
CA ALA A 197 36.35 -18.40 16.75
C ALA A 197 37.26 -17.69 15.70
N HIS A 198 36.70 -16.64 15.07
CA HIS A 198 37.24 -15.30 14.71
C HIS A 198 36.38 -14.79 13.54
N GLY A 199 35.61 -13.70 13.60
CA GLY A 199 36.00 -12.34 13.94
C GLY A 199 35.41 -11.45 12.84
N ASP A 200 34.26 -10.83 13.10
CA ASP A 200 33.96 -9.44 12.73
C ASP A 200 32.48 -9.13 13.00
N ARG A 201 32.29 -8.31 14.03
CA ARG A 201 31.00 -7.81 14.51
C ARG A 201 30.61 -6.59 13.66
N CYS A 202 29.62 -6.73 12.79
CA CYS A 202 28.73 -5.61 12.48
C CYS A 202 27.36 -5.90 13.07
N HIS A 203 27.17 -5.31 14.26
CA HIS A 203 25.94 -5.30 15.02
C HIS A 203 24.78 -4.78 14.19
N LEU A 204 23.76 -5.61 14.02
CA LEU A 204 22.39 -5.20 13.76
C LEU A 204 21.88 -4.40 14.98
N PRO A 205 21.10 -3.33 14.76
CA PRO A 205 19.97 -3.07 15.65
C PRO A 205 18.70 -2.95 14.80
N ARG A 206 17.73 -3.86 14.90
CA ARG A 206 16.75 -4.01 15.98
C ARG A 206 15.94 -2.71 16.20
N SER A 207 14.76 -2.69 15.58
CA SER A 207 13.53 -1.93 15.87
C SER A 207 13.61 -0.80 16.91
N SER A 208 13.31 0.45 16.50
CA SER A 208 12.57 1.44 17.30
C SER A 208 12.33 2.71 16.48
N MET A 209 11.08 3.18 16.46
CA MET A 209 10.63 4.48 15.97
C MET A 209 11.69 5.59 16.18
N GLU A 210 12.27 6.11 15.11
CA GLU A 210 13.53 6.87 15.19
C GLU A 210 13.36 8.23 15.89
N LYS A 211 14.09 8.40 16.99
CA LYS A 211 14.23 9.67 17.71
C LYS A 211 15.23 10.55 16.96
N CYS A 212 15.07 11.86 17.09
CA CYS A 212 15.97 12.85 16.52
C CYS A 212 17.42 12.55 16.89
N THR A 213 18.30 12.47 15.90
CA THR A 213 19.72 12.16 16.08
C THR A 213 20.53 13.29 16.73
N ILE A 214 19.96 14.49 16.87
CA ILE A 214 20.61 15.63 17.53
C ILE A 214 20.29 15.65 19.03
N CYS A 215 19.01 15.55 19.40
CA CYS A 215 18.61 15.67 20.81
C CYS A 215 18.33 14.34 21.49
N TYR A 216 18.11 13.27 20.73
CA TYR A 216 17.69 11.93 21.19
C TYR A 216 16.44 11.91 22.09
N ALA A 217 15.76 13.05 22.25
CA ALA A 217 14.63 13.26 23.15
C ALA A 217 13.30 13.31 22.40
N HIS A 218 13.26 13.99 21.26
CA HIS A 218 12.05 14.16 20.44
C HIS A 218 12.07 13.23 19.23
N MET A 219 10.90 12.93 18.67
CA MET A 219 10.80 12.13 17.45
C MET A 219 11.35 12.89 16.25
N ALA A 220 11.99 12.16 15.34
CA ALA A 220 12.40 12.67 14.04
C ALA A 220 11.13 12.98 13.22
N ASN A 221 10.96 14.25 12.84
CA ASN A 221 9.69 14.75 12.31
C ASN A 221 9.88 15.91 11.31
N THR A 222 11.04 15.98 10.68
CA THR A 222 11.40 17.08 9.78
C THR A 222 12.18 16.59 8.58
N LEU A 223 11.68 16.91 7.39
CA LEU A 223 12.31 16.64 6.10
C LEU A 223 13.15 17.85 5.68
N LEU A 224 14.40 17.59 5.29
CA LEU A 224 15.34 18.58 4.79
C LEU A 224 15.41 18.56 3.27
N TYR A 225 14.92 19.61 2.60
CA TYR A 225 14.95 19.70 1.15
C TYR A 225 16.25 20.37 0.67
N PRO A 226 16.92 19.88 -0.39
CA PRO A 226 16.51 18.80 -1.30
C PRO A 226 17.09 17.41 -0.97
N CYS A 227 17.82 17.25 0.14
CA CYS A 227 18.54 15.99 0.40
C CYS A 227 17.63 14.85 0.90
N GLY A 228 16.45 15.15 1.44
CA GLY A 228 15.47 14.16 1.85
C GLY A 228 15.72 13.51 3.21
N HIS A 229 16.75 13.92 3.95
CA HIS A 229 17.01 13.39 5.30
C HIS A 229 15.91 13.80 6.27
N THR A 230 15.50 12.86 7.14
CA THR A 230 14.38 13.04 8.06
C THR A 230 14.72 12.84 9.53
N ASP A 231 15.99 12.57 9.83
CA ASP A 231 16.53 12.07 11.11
C ASP A 231 16.47 13.07 12.27
N CYS A 232 15.93 14.27 12.06
CA CYS A 232 15.95 15.36 13.03
C CYS A 232 14.53 15.81 13.42
N CYS A 233 14.35 16.24 14.67
CA CYS A 233 13.14 16.95 15.07
C CYS A 233 13.18 18.37 14.53
N HIS A 234 12.00 18.94 14.34
CA HIS A 234 11.82 20.31 13.90
C HIS A 234 12.51 21.31 14.83
N CYS A 235 12.44 21.05 16.14
CA CYS A 235 13.13 21.82 17.16
C CYS A 235 14.64 21.97 16.90
N CYS A 236 15.31 20.87 16.60
CA CYS A 236 16.76 20.85 16.42
C CYS A 236 17.17 21.45 15.08
N VAL A 237 16.39 21.19 14.02
CA VAL A 237 16.66 21.77 12.69
C VAL A 237 16.54 23.30 12.72
N GLN A 238 15.47 23.83 13.33
CA GLN A 238 15.28 25.29 13.42
C GLN A 238 16.42 25.97 14.20
N ARG A 239 16.92 25.33 15.27
CA ARG A 239 18.07 25.85 16.02
C ARG A 239 19.37 25.79 15.21
N MET A 240 19.59 24.71 14.46
CA MET A 240 20.79 24.54 13.63
C MET A 240 20.84 25.56 12.49
N LEU A 241 19.70 25.83 11.83
CA LEU A 241 19.60 26.80 10.74
C LEU A 241 19.95 28.24 11.16
N ALA A 242 19.93 28.56 12.46
CA ALA A 242 20.37 29.86 12.96
C ALA A 242 21.89 30.05 12.86
N THR A 243 22.67 28.96 12.71
CA THR A 243 24.14 28.99 12.68
C THR A 243 24.74 28.43 11.40
N ASP A 244 24.16 27.38 10.82
CA ASP A 244 24.64 26.73 9.60
C ASP A 244 23.45 26.17 8.82
N ASN A 245 23.38 26.47 7.52
CA ASN A 245 22.28 26.08 6.65
C ASN A 245 22.49 24.73 5.96
N ARG A 246 23.44 23.91 6.42
CA ARG A 246 23.73 22.59 5.82
C ARG A 246 23.12 21.43 6.60
N CYS A 247 22.70 20.40 5.88
CA CYS A 247 22.16 19.17 6.44
C CYS A 247 23.18 18.49 7.38
N PRO A 248 22.80 18.10 8.62
CA PRO A 248 23.73 17.48 9.56
C PRO A 248 24.16 16.07 9.14
N ILE A 249 23.39 15.43 8.26
CA ILE A 249 23.66 14.06 7.80
C ILE A 249 24.57 14.07 6.57
N CYS A 250 24.22 14.85 5.54
CA CYS A 250 24.93 14.82 4.25
C CYS A 250 25.62 16.14 3.87
N ARG A 251 25.62 17.14 4.75
CA ARG A 251 26.28 18.45 4.60
C ARG A 251 25.86 19.29 3.39
N ARG A 252 24.76 18.92 2.72
CA ARG A 252 24.20 19.67 1.59
C ARG A 252 23.41 20.88 2.08
N ASP A 253 23.44 22.00 1.37
CA ASP A 253 22.65 23.19 1.69
C ASP A 253 21.16 22.87 1.73
N ILE A 254 20.51 23.30 2.81
CA ILE A 254 19.09 23.17 3.04
C ILE A 254 18.41 24.37 2.42
N LYS A 255 17.49 24.09 1.49
CA LYS A 255 16.66 25.12 0.84
C LYS A 255 15.30 25.27 1.48
N ASP A 256 14.77 24.19 2.05
CA ASP A 256 13.47 24.21 2.72
C ASP A 256 13.41 23.13 3.81
N VAL A 257 12.56 23.36 4.81
CA VAL A 257 12.38 22.51 5.99
C VAL A 257 10.90 22.23 6.20
N VAL A 258 10.52 20.98 5.98
CA VAL A 258 9.12 20.56 6.10
C VAL A 258 8.95 19.77 7.39
N ARG A 259 8.20 20.33 8.35
CA ARG A 259 7.76 19.59 9.53
C ARG A 259 6.63 18.65 9.15
N PHE A 260 6.75 17.38 9.50
CA PHE A 260 5.68 16.41 9.35
C PHE A 260 5.27 15.88 10.71
N SER A 261 3.96 15.83 10.98
CA SER A 261 3.43 15.32 12.25
C SER A 261 3.18 13.82 12.11
N LEU A 262 4.01 12.98 12.74
CA LEU A 262 3.74 11.55 12.82
C LEU A 262 2.55 11.25 13.77
N TRP A 263 2.11 12.22 14.57
CA TRP A 263 0.94 12.16 15.45
C TRP A 263 -0.10 13.20 15.02
N GLY A 264 -1.34 12.75 14.82
CA GLY A 264 -2.51 13.60 14.59
C GLY A 264 -3.35 13.70 15.85
N THR A 265 -2.99 14.62 16.73
CA THR A 265 -3.87 15.23 17.74
C THR A 265 -3.38 16.65 17.97
N ASP A 266 -4.01 17.61 17.28
CA ASP A 266 -4.29 18.97 17.76
C ASP A 266 -4.97 19.75 16.63
N LEU A 267 -6.28 19.49 16.48
CA LEU A 267 -7.21 20.57 16.17
C LEU A 267 -7.45 21.30 17.49
N GLN A 268 -6.61 22.28 17.80
CA GLN A 268 -7.02 23.32 18.75
C GLN A 268 -8.02 24.20 18.02
N ALA A 269 -9.23 24.22 18.56
CA ALA A 269 -10.32 25.10 18.19
C ALA A 269 -9.86 26.57 18.16
N PRO A 270 -10.44 27.41 17.29
CA PRO A 270 -10.28 28.85 17.45
C PRO A 270 -10.91 29.28 18.78
N ILE A 271 -10.12 29.97 19.60
CA ILE A 271 -10.61 30.78 20.71
C ILE A 271 -11.11 32.10 20.09
N LEU A 272 -12.41 32.33 20.28
CA LEU A 272 -13.23 33.50 19.96
C LEU A 272 -13.49 33.79 18.47
#